data_AF-A0A3C0Z6G7-F1
#
_entry.id   AF-A0A3C0Z6G7-F1
#
_cell.length_a   1.000
_cell.length_b   1.000
_cell.length_c   1.000
_cell.angle_alpha   90.00
_cell.angle_beta   90.00
_cell.angle_gamma   90.00
#
_symmetry.space_group_name_H-M   'P 1'
#
loop_
_entity.id
_entity.type
_entity.pdbx_description
1 polymer ?
#
loop_
_entity_poly.entity_id
_entity_poly.type
_entity_poly.pdbx_seq_one_letter_code
_entity_poly.pdbx_strand_id
1 'polypeptide(L)'
;MISKKIIKNNKRWFSASALATMVGIATLTFAFKPDVKDSSKHNANKVFATKWYQYNGSGSRTAESNYTLLSTQPANETEAANLCPNVGEICVINAPEGSGMHPASFSTAFKNEINNAQASGVETTNVKLRD
;
A
#
# COMPACT_ATOMS: atom_id res chain seq x y z
N MET A 1 -72.65 -28.87 -0.09
CA MET A 1 -71.61 -28.05 0.59
C MET A 1 -70.37 -28.02 -0.28
N ILE A 2 -69.87 -26.81 -0.57
CA ILE A 2 -68.87 -26.50 -1.60
C ILE A 2 -67.47 -26.67 -1.01
N SER A 3 -66.63 -27.49 -1.68
CA SER A 3 -65.19 -27.59 -1.41
C SER A 3 -64.45 -26.53 -2.22
N LYS A 4 -63.58 -25.76 -1.57
CA LYS A 4 -62.90 -24.58 -2.11
C LYS A 4 -61.43 -24.89 -2.47
N LYS A 5 -61.07 -24.49 -3.70
CA LYS A 5 -59.87 -23.76 -4.14
C LYS A 5 -58.49 -24.49 -4.12
N ILE A 6 -57.53 -24.27 -5.03
CA ILE A 6 -57.40 -23.44 -6.26
C ILE A 6 -56.12 -23.89 -7.03
N ILE A 7 -56.30 -24.11 -8.33
CA ILE A 7 -55.48 -23.72 -9.52
C ILE A 7 -54.01 -24.18 -9.65
N LYS A 8 -53.82 -25.18 -10.52
CA LYS A 8 -52.65 -25.37 -11.41
C LYS A 8 -52.77 -24.45 -12.63
N ASN A 9 -51.69 -23.79 -13.03
CA ASN A 9 -51.54 -23.14 -14.34
C ASN A 9 -50.05 -23.29 -14.76
N ASN A 10 -49.67 -24.19 -15.66
CA ASN A 10 -49.76 -24.16 -17.13
C ASN A 10 -48.97 -23.02 -17.79
N LYS A 11 -47.77 -23.29 -18.35
CA LYS A 11 -47.48 -23.34 -19.80
C LYS A 11 -45.97 -23.31 -20.12
N ARG A 12 -45.65 -23.98 -21.23
CA ARG A 12 -44.32 -24.24 -21.81
C ARG A 12 -43.89 -23.14 -22.79
N TRP A 13 -42.58 -23.18 -23.11
CA TRP A 13 -41.90 -22.81 -24.37
C TRP A 13 -41.74 -21.34 -24.75
N PHE A 14 -40.48 -20.87 -24.84
CA PHE A 14 -40.01 -19.97 -25.92
C PHE A 14 -38.51 -20.16 -26.19
N SER A 15 -38.16 -19.92 -27.46
CA SER A 15 -37.06 -20.44 -28.26
C SER A 15 -35.65 -19.89 -28.00
N ALA A 16 -34.67 -20.66 -28.48
CA ALA A 16 -33.33 -20.17 -28.80
C ALA A 16 -33.36 -19.19 -29.99
N SER A 17 -32.67 -18.06 -29.86
CA SER A 17 -32.23 -17.21 -30.96
C SER A 17 -30.87 -16.62 -30.61
N ALA A 18 -29.83 -17.06 -31.32
CA ALA A 18 -28.57 -16.35 -31.43
C ALA A 18 -28.77 -15.07 -32.27
N LEU A 19 -28.10 -13.98 -31.93
CA LEU A 19 -27.65 -12.95 -32.89
C LEU A 19 -26.67 -11.99 -32.22
N ALA A 20 -25.53 -11.82 -32.89
CA ALA A 20 -24.39 -11.01 -32.49
C ALA A 20 -24.64 -9.50 -32.64
N THR A 21 -24.02 -8.69 -31.80
CA THR A 21 -23.77 -7.28 -32.06
C THR A 21 -22.33 -6.92 -31.72
N MET A 22 -21.63 -6.45 -32.74
CA MET A 22 -20.23 -6.03 -32.73
C MET A 22 -20.00 -4.89 -31.74
N VAL A 23 -18.98 -5.01 -30.90
CA VAL A 23 -18.45 -3.89 -30.11
C VAL A 23 -17.29 -3.28 -30.88
N GLY A 24 -17.60 -2.28 -31.71
CA GLY A 24 -16.61 -1.34 -32.22
C GLY A 24 -16.30 -0.32 -31.14
N ILE A 25 -15.05 -0.27 -30.67
CA ILE A 25 -14.55 0.86 -29.87
C ILE A 25 -13.36 1.45 -30.62
N ALA A 26 -13.54 2.73 -30.93
CA ALA A 26 -12.70 3.56 -31.76
C ALA A 26 -11.26 3.67 -31.23
N THR A 27 -10.30 3.60 -32.15
CA THR A 27 -8.92 4.01 -31.93
C THR A 27 -8.87 5.51 -31.67
N LEU A 28 -8.58 5.92 -30.43
CA LEU A 28 -8.19 7.29 -30.10
C LEU A 28 -6.70 7.47 -30.42
N THR A 29 -6.42 8.00 -31.61
CA THR A 29 -5.10 8.51 -31.98
C THR A 29 -4.84 9.83 -31.25
N PHE A 30 -4.12 9.79 -30.15
CA PHE A 30 -3.52 11.00 -29.57
C PHE A 30 -2.23 11.32 -30.32
N ALA A 31 -2.33 12.25 -31.26
CA ALA A 31 -1.20 12.90 -31.89
C ALA A 31 -0.51 13.85 -30.87
N PHE A 32 0.57 13.41 -30.24
CA PHE A 32 1.45 14.30 -29.49
C PHE A 32 2.46 14.92 -30.45
N LYS A 33 2.22 16.20 -30.81
CA LYS A 33 3.23 17.05 -31.43
C LYS A 33 4.28 17.43 -30.37
N PRO A 34 5.58 17.40 -30.68
CA PRO A 34 6.63 17.82 -29.76
C PRO A 34 6.84 19.33 -29.88
N ASP A 35 6.47 20.08 -28.84
CA ASP A 35 6.87 21.47 -28.58
C ASP A 35 6.40 21.74 -27.13
N VAL A 36 7.16 22.22 -26.17
CA VAL A 36 8.17 23.28 -26.13
C VAL A 36 9.10 22.97 -24.95
N LYS A 37 10.37 23.37 -25.03
CA LYS A 37 11.29 23.46 -23.89
C LYS A 37 10.65 24.27 -22.74
N ASP A 38 10.13 23.56 -21.74
CA ASP A 38 9.90 24.16 -20.44
C ASP A 38 11.16 23.98 -19.60
N SER A 39 11.86 25.09 -19.41
CA SER A 39 13.01 25.19 -18.49
C SER A 39 12.51 25.21 -17.05
N SER A 40 11.76 24.19 -16.66
CA SER A 40 11.42 23.95 -15.27
C SER A 40 12.59 23.19 -14.66
N LYS A 41 13.42 23.92 -13.91
CA LYS A 41 14.25 23.35 -12.84
C LYS A 41 13.30 22.68 -11.83
N HIS A 42 12.77 21.52 -12.19
CA HIS A 42 12.21 20.59 -11.24
C HIS A 42 13.37 20.23 -10.33
N ASN A 43 13.31 20.79 -9.13
CA ASN A 43 14.15 20.47 -7.99
C ASN A 43 14.33 18.95 -8.02
N ALA A 44 15.52 18.51 -8.45
CA ALA A 44 15.81 17.10 -8.62
C ALA A 44 15.41 16.44 -7.32
N ASN A 45 14.39 15.57 -7.42
CA ASN A 45 13.83 14.81 -6.31
C ASN A 45 15.02 14.27 -5.52
N LYS A 46 15.39 14.91 -4.40
CA LYS A 46 16.47 14.46 -3.57
C LYS A 46 15.94 13.16 -2.97
N VAL A 47 16.28 12.05 -3.61
CA VAL A 47 16.08 10.73 -3.04
C VAL A 47 16.99 10.71 -1.83
N PHE A 48 16.41 10.99 -0.66
CA PHE A 48 17.12 10.85 0.59
C PHE A 48 17.52 9.38 0.72
N ALA A 49 18.78 9.13 1.04
CA ALA A 49 19.22 7.79 1.38
C ALA A 49 18.36 7.29 2.55
N THR A 50 17.89 6.06 2.48
CA THR A 50 17.13 5.45 3.57
C THR A 50 18.07 4.66 4.47
N LYS A 51 17.73 4.58 5.75
CA LYS A 51 18.44 3.80 6.76
C LYS A 51 17.44 3.07 7.64
N TRP A 52 17.92 2.03 8.31
CA TRP A 52 17.15 1.28 9.29
C TRP A 52 17.27 1.90 10.68
N TYR A 53 16.12 2.15 11.30
CA TYR A 53 15.99 2.73 12.62
C TYR A 53 15.20 1.80 13.53
N GLN A 54 15.63 1.68 14.78
CA GLN A 54 14.94 0.92 15.81
C GLN A 54 13.94 1.79 16.55
N TYR A 55 12.73 1.26 16.74
CA TYR A 55 11.74 1.85 17.60
C TYR A 55 12.15 1.69 19.08
N ASN A 56 12.16 2.79 19.82
CA ASN A 56 12.58 2.81 21.22
C ASN A 56 11.56 2.15 22.19
N GLY A 57 10.42 1.67 21.68
CA GLY A 57 9.38 1.01 22.49
C GLY A 57 8.53 1.99 23.32
N SER A 58 8.66 3.30 23.09
CA SER A 58 7.95 4.32 23.85
C SER A 58 7.35 5.40 22.93
N GLY A 59 6.25 6.02 23.36
CA GLY A 59 5.61 7.11 22.64
C GLY A 59 4.86 6.69 21.36
N SER A 60 4.57 7.64 20.47
CA SER A 60 3.86 7.36 19.21
C SER A 60 4.77 6.64 18.21
N ARG A 61 4.26 5.56 17.61
CA ARG A 61 4.89 4.84 16.50
C ARG A 61 5.00 5.67 15.22
N THR A 62 4.22 6.75 15.10
CA THR A 62 4.25 7.65 13.93
C THR A 62 5.05 8.93 14.18
N ALA A 63 5.78 8.98 15.30
CA ALA A 63 6.70 10.07 15.62
C ALA A 63 8.15 9.62 15.42
N GLU A 64 8.85 10.36 14.57
CA GLU A 64 10.21 10.14 14.11
C GLU A 64 11.22 10.13 15.27
N SER A 65 10.97 10.97 16.27
CA SER A 65 11.80 11.08 17.49
C SER A 65 11.88 9.79 18.30
N ASN A 66 10.93 8.86 18.10
CA ASN A 66 10.90 7.59 18.82
C ASN A 66 11.70 6.49 18.11
N TYR A 67 12.42 6.84 17.04
CA TYR A 67 13.25 5.93 16.27
C TYR A 67 14.70 6.37 16.34
N THR A 68 15.59 5.42 16.62
CA THR A 68 17.04 5.66 16.70
C THR A 68 17.76 4.83 15.65
N LEU A 69 18.76 5.42 14.99
CA LEU A 69 19.54 4.73 13.97
C LEU A 69 20.18 3.47 14.55
N LEU A 70 20.04 2.34 13.84
CA LEU A 70 20.73 1.10 14.22
C LEU A 70 22.24 1.27 14.09
N SER A 71 22.98 0.80 15.10
CA SER A 71 24.45 0.79 15.11
C SER A 71 25.04 -0.02 13.96
N THR A 72 24.37 -1.09 13.55
CA THR A 72 24.70 -1.90 12.38
C THR A 72 23.51 -1.90 11.43
N GLN A 73 23.73 -1.45 10.19
CA GLN A 73 22.69 -1.39 9.17
C GLN A 73 22.54 -2.77 8.52
N PRO A 74 21.35 -3.40 8.57
CA PRO A 74 21.12 -4.65 7.86
C PRO A 74 21.19 -4.40 6.35
N ALA A 75 21.74 -5.37 5.62
CA ALA A 75 21.94 -5.28 4.17
C ALA A 75 20.63 -5.37 3.38
N ASN A 76 19.58 -5.93 3.97
CA ASN A 76 18.28 -6.14 3.34
C ASN A 76 17.16 -6.33 4.38
N GLU A 77 15.93 -6.47 3.87
CA GLU A 77 14.73 -6.66 4.67
C GLU A 77 14.73 -7.94 5.52
N THR A 78 15.34 -9.01 5.02
CA THR A 78 15.41 -10.30 5.72
C THR A 78 16.31 -10.20 6.95
N GLU A 79 17.46 -9.54 6.79
CA GLU A 79 18.35 -9.28 7.92
C GLU A 79 17.72 -8.31 8.93
N ALA A 80 16.96 -7.31 8.46
CA ALA A 80 16.20 -6.41 9.34
C ALA A 80 15.14 -7.15 10.16
N ALA A 81 14.40 -8.09 9.57
CA ALA A 81 13.40 -8.91 10.26
C ALA A 81 14.02 -9.78 11.37
N ASN A 82 15.23 -10.30 11.15
CA ASN A 82 15.95 -11.09 12.15
C ASN A 82 16.33 -10.29 13.42
N LEU A 83 16.21 -8.96 13.42
CA LEU A 83 16.45 -8.11 14.60
C LEU A 83 15.25 -8.06 15.56
N CYS A 84 14.13 -8.73 15.23
CA CYS A 84 12.82 -8.46 15.81
C CYS A 84 12.14 -9.70 16.41
N PRO A 85 12.63 -10.24 17.55
CA PRO A 85 12.29 -11.58 18.00
C PRO A 85 10.98 -11.76 18.83
N ASN A 86 10.07 -10.77 18.96
CA ASN A 86 8.92 -10.84 19.91
C ASN A 86 7.57 -10.27 19.42
N VAL A 87 6.42 -10.97 19.47
CA VAL A 87 5.28 -10.60 18.60
C VAL A 87 4.57 -9.27 18.89
N GLY A 88 4.19 -8.56 17.82
CA GLY A 88 3.03 -7.66 17.78
C GLY A 88 3.31 -6.17 17.92
N GLU A 89 4.57 -5.73 17.89
CA GLU A 89 4.93 -4.31 17.98
C GLU A 89 5.91 -3.87 16.89
N ILE A 90 5.85 -2.61 16.46
CA ILE A 90 6.89 -2.04 15.58
C ILE A 90 8.29 -2.26 16.18
N CYS A 91 9.19 -2.81 15.37
CA CYS A 91 10.56 -3.12 15.76
C CYS A 91 11.58 -2.17 15.12
N VAL A 92 11.68 -2.24 13.79
CA VAL A 92 12.59 -1.44 12.98
C VAL A 92 11.86 -0.94 11.75
N ILE A 93 12.28 0.22 11.26
CA ILE A 93 11.74 0.85 10.05
C ILE A 93 12.86 1.26 9.10
N ASN A 94 12.63 1.15 7.80
CA ASN A 94 13.48 1.75 6.77
C ASN A 94 12.90 3.11 6.40
N ALA A 95 13.59 4.18 6.77
CA ALA A 95 13.08 5.54 6.62
C ALA A 95 14.14 6.48 6.03
N PRO A 96 13.73 7.58 5.38
CA PRO A 96 14.65 8.61 4.91
C PRO A 96 15.53 9.16 6.03
N GLU A 97 16.81 9.35 5.75
CA GLU A 97 17.75 9.92 6.71
C GLU A 97 17.40 11.38 7.06
N GLY A 98 17.27 11.64 8.37
CA GLY A 98 16.99 12.94 8.93
C GLY A 98 18.22 13.61 9.51
N SER A 99 18.02 14.40 10.57
CA SER A 99 19.10 15.03 11.31
C SER A 99 19.60 14.11 12.45
N GLY A 100 20.92 13.98 12.55
CA GLY A 100 21.56 13.23 13.63
C GLY A 100 21.25 11.73 13.57
N MET A 101 20.73 11.18 14.67
CA MET A 101 20.43 9.75 14.85
C MET A 101 18.97 9.38 14.57
N HIS A 102 18.17 10.33 14.06
CA HIS A 102 16.73 10.16 13.84
C HIS A 102 16.39 10.19 12.34
N PRO A 103 15.29 9.55 11.93
CA PRO A 103 14.80 9.66 10.57
C PRO A 103 14.28 11.07 10.29
N ALA A 104 14.15 11.41 9.01
CA ALA A 104 13.45 12.62 8.59
C ALA A 104 11.95 12.52 8.92
N SER A 105 11.25 13.64 8.81
CA SER A 105 9.78 13.69 8.94
C SER A 105 9.10 12.64 8.06
N PHE A 106 8.22 11.83 8.63
CA PHE A 106 7.45 10.83 7.94
C PHE A 106 6.33 11.47 7.14
N SER A 107 6.19 11.04 5.89
CA SER A 107 5.04 11.37 5.06
C SER A 107 3.77 10.74 5.64
N THR A 108 2.60 11.29 5.29
CA THR A 108 1.30 10.70 5.67
C THR A 108 1.19 9.25 5.22
N ALA A 109 1.69 8.93 4.02
CA ALA A 109 1.69 7.57 3.49
C ALA A 109 2.51 6.61 4.37
N PHE A 110 3.70 7.04 4.82
CA PHE A 110 4.55 6.24 5.69
C PHE A 110 3.96 6.05 7.08
N LYS A 111 3.32 7.09 7.64
CA LYS A 111 2.57 6.98 8.91
C LYS A 111 1.42 5.97 8.79
N ASN A 112 0.71 5.95 7.67
CA ASN A 112 -0.34 4.97 7.40
C ASN A 112 0.22 3.56 7.25
N GLU A 113 1.37 3.39 6.60
CA GLU A 113 2.06 2.10 6.50
C GLU A 113 2.40 1.53 7.89
N ILE A 114 2.99 2.34 8.76
CA ILE A 114 3.31 1.95 10.15
C ILE A 114 2.03 1.54 10.91
N ASN A 115 0.98 2.35 10.83
CA ASN A 115 -0.28 2.06 11.53
C ASN A 115 -0.94 0.78 11.00
N ASN A 116 -0.91 0.57 9.68
CA ASN A 116 -1.49 -0.62 9.05
C ASN A 116 -0.72 -1.88 9.45
N ALA A 117 0.61 -1.86 9.40
CA ALA A 117 1.45 -2.98 9.81
C ALA A 117 1.18 -3.36 11.28
N GLN A 118 1.12 -2.37 12.17
CA GLN A 118 0.79 -2.59 13.57
C GLN A 118 -0.61 -3.19 13.77
N ALA A 119 -1.61 -2.71 13.03
CA ALA A 119 -3.00 -3.16 13.18
C ALA A 119 -3.25 -4.54 12.58
N SER A 120 -2.57 -4.88 11.48
CA SER A 120 -2.70 -6.16 10.79
C SER A 120 -1.78 -7.24 11.36
N GLY A 121 -0.71 -6.85 12.06
CA GLY A 121 0.38 -7.76 12.42
C GLY A 121 1.18 -8.24 11.21
N VAL A 122 1.10 -7.54 10.08
CA VAL A 122 1.79 -7.92 8.83
C VAL A 122 2.90 -6.91 8.53
N GLU A 123 4.12 -7.42 8.37
CA GLU A 123 5.27 -6.62 7.97
C GLU A 123 5.14 -6.06 6.56
N THR A 124 5.86 -4.98 6.29
CA THR A 124 6.00 -4.39 4.96
C THR A 124 7.46 -4.32 4.56
N THR A 125 7.74 -3.84 3.34
CA THR A 125 9.10 -3.54 2.88
C THR A 125 9.84 -2.62 3.85
N ASN A 126 9.16 -1.63 4.43
CA ASN A 126 9.79 -0.61 5.25
C ASN A 126 9.50 -0.74 6.74
N VAL A 127 8.59 -1.61 7.17
CA VAL A 127 8.19 -1.74 8.57
C VAL A 127 8.30 -3.21 8.96
N LYS A 128 9.21 -3.49 9.89
CA LYS A 128 9.37 -4.82 10.48
C LYS A 128 8.78 -4.82 11.88
N LEU A 129 8.04 -5.87 12.16
CA LEU A 129 7.35 -6.05 13.42
C LEU A 129 8.21 -6.97 14.27
N ARG A 130 8.13 -6.79 15.57
CA ARG A 130 8.60 -7.80 16.50
C ARG A 130 7.62 -8.99 16.35
N ASP A 131 8.16 -10.20 16.25
CA ASP A 131 7.49 -11.45 15.81
C ASP A 131 7.07 -12.44 16.88
#